data_AF-A0A8I0H501-F1
#
_entry.id   AF-A0A8I0H501-F1
#
_cell.length_a   1.000
_cell.length_b   1.000
_cell.length_c   1.000
_cell.angle_alpha   90.00
_cell.angle_beta   90.00
_cell.angle_gamma   90.00
#
_symmetry.space_group_name_H-M   'P 1'
#
loop_
_entity.id
_entity.type
_entity.pdbx_description
1 polymer ?
#
loop_
_entity_poly.entity_id
_entity_poly.type
_entity_poly.pdbx_seq_one_letter_code
_entity_poly.pdbx_strand_id
1 'polypeptide(L)'
;MPTGNILSRIISELYMCYIDSEMENKGYRYARYVDDISFSFNFEEEKDKFYRDFNKLCMKYELKINDKKTEVNDFPYIHPQNKDFIFNY
;
A
#
# COMPACT_ATOMS: atom_id res chain seq x y z
N MET A 1 2.90 -16.88 7.96
CA MET A 1 4.11 -17.74 8.01
C MET A 1 5.18 -17.10 7.14
N PRO A 2 6.42 -16.82 7.60
CA PRO A 2 7.46 -16.35 6.68
C PRO A 2 7.83 -17.51 5.76
N THR A 3 7.54 -17.40 4.48
CA THR A 3 8.08 -18.33 3.47
C THR A 3 9.40 -17.75 2.96
N GLY A 4 10.42 -17.63 3.82
CA GLY A 4 11.73 -17.12 3.43
C GLY A 4 12.71 -16.85 4.58
N ASN A 5 14.00 -16.93 4.27
CA ASN A 5 15.12 -16.59 5.16
C ASN A 5 15.08 -15.08 5.52
N ILE A 6 15.59 -14.69 6.70
CA ILE A 6 15.69 -13.29 7.15
C ILE A 6 16.32 -12.40 6.07
N LEU A 7 17.32 -12.92 5.35
CA LEU A 7 17.98 -12.20 4.28
C LEU A 7 17.00 -11.74 3.18
N SER A 8 16.04 -12.57 2.78
CA SER A 8 15.08 -12.18 1.72
C SER A 8 14.15 -11.06 2.19
N ARG A 9 13.83 -11.00 3.49
CA ARG A 9 13.06 -9.90 4.08
C ARG A 9 13.85 -8.60 4.07
N ILE A 10 15.13 -8.65 4.45
CA ILE A 10 16.00 -7.45 4.44
C ILE A 10 16.14 -6.91 3.01
N ILE A 11 16.38 -7.80 2.03
CA ILE A 11 16.49 -7.40 0.62
C ILE A 11 15.18 -6.77 0.15
N SER A 12 14.03 -7.41 0.41
CA SER A 12 12.73 -6.86 0.03
C SER A 12 12.49 -5.48 0.64
N GLU A 13 12.79 -5.31 1.93
CA GLU A 13 12.61 -4.04 2.62
C GLU A 13 13.51 -2.94 2.04
N LEU A 14 14.76 -3.26 1.68
CA LEU A 14 15.66 -2.32 1.01
C LEU A 14 15.06 -1.79 -0.30
N TYR A 15 14.51 -2.66 -1.15
CA TYR A 15 13.82 -2.23 -2.38
C TYR A 15 12.61 -1.32 -2.07
N MET A 16 11.80 -1.71 -1.07
CA MET A 16 10.64 -0.90 -0.68
C MET A 16 11.06 0.48 -0.13
N CYS A 17 12.17 0.60 0.60
CA CYS A 17 12.69 1.89 1.04
C CYS A 17 13.04 2.83 -0.12
N TYR A 18 13.56 2.31 -1.24
CA TYR A 18 13.81 3.13 -2.43
C TYR A 18 12.53 3.61 -3.07
N ILE A 19 11.51 2.75 -3.11
CA ILE A 19 10.17 3.11 -3.59
C ILE A 19 9.57 4.20 -2.71
N ASP A 20 9.64 4.03 -1.39
CA ASP A 20 9.18 5.01 -0.40
C ASP A 20 9.88 6.36 -0.60
N SER A 21 11.20 6.36 -0.72
CA SER A 21 11.97 7.58 -0.98
C SER A 21 11.53 8.31 -2.25
N GLU A 22 11.34 7.60 -3.37
CA GLU A 22 10.89 8.24 -4.62
C GLU A 22 9.45 8.75 -4.54
N MET A 23 8.56 8.07 -3.82
CA MET A 23 7.18 8.51 -3.64
C MET A 23 7.06 9.69 -2.67
N GLU A 24 7.82 9.69 -1.57
CA GLU A 24 7.91 10.82 -0.64
C GLU A 24 8.46 12.08 -1.32
N ASN A 25 9.49 11.92 -2.17
CA ASN A 25 10.03 13.02 -2.98
C ASN A 25 9.01 13.62 -3.96
N LYS A 26 7.99 12.84 -4.37
CA LYS A 26 6.85 13.33 -5.16
C LYS A 26 5.73 13.95 -4.31
N GLY A 27 5.89 13.95 -2.99
CA GLY A 27 4.96 14.54 -2.02
C GLY A 27 3.88 13.58 -1.52
N TYR A 28 3.98 12.28 -1.79
CA TYR A 28 3.00 11.31 -1.30
C TYR A 28 3.23 10.95 0.17
N ARG A 29 2.13 10.71 0.89
CA ARG A 29 2.12 10.12 2.23
C ARG A 29 1.14 8.95 2.23
N TYR A 30 1.62 7.78 2.61
CA TYR A 30 0.84 6.54 2.65
C TYR A 30 1.36 5.65 3.78
N ALA A 31 0.56 4.66 4.16
CA ALA A 31 0.98 3.63 5.11
C ALA A 31 1.47 2.39 4.33
N ARG A 32 2.53 1.74 4.84
CA ARG A 32 3.06 0.50 4.28
C ARG A 32 3.29 -0.54 5.36
N TYR A 33 2.95 -1.78 5.05
CA TYR A 33 3.33 -2.97 5.82
C TYR A 33 3.92 -4.01 4.87
N VAL A 34 5.25 -4.12 4.84
CA VAL A 34 5.97 -4.95 3.87
C VAL A 34 5.63 -4.53 2.44
N ASP A 35 4.87 -5.32 1.68
CA ASP A 35 4.42 -5.07 0.32
C ASP A 35 3.00 -4.48 0.26
N ASP A 36 2.24 -4.52 1.35
CA ASP A 36 0.91 -3.94 1.42
C ASP A 36 0.99 -2.42 1.61
N ILE A 37 0.37 -1.67 0.70
CA ILE A 37 0.38 -0.20 0.68
C ILE A 37 -1.05 0.31 0.77
N SER A 38 -1.28 1.31 1.62
CA SER A 38 -2.56 1.98 1.80
C SER A 38 -2.40 3.48 1.65
N PHE A 39 -3.06 4.03 0.64
CA PHE A 39 -3.05 5.46 0.33
C PHE A 39 -4.46 6.04 0.52
N SER A 40 -4.56 7.10 1.31
CA SER A 40 -5.80 7.84 1.53
C SER A 40 -5.87 9.04 0.59
N PHE A 41 -7.03 9.28 0.00
CA PHE A 41 -7.28 10.36 -0.94
C PHE A 41 -8.67 10.97 -0.71
N ASN A 42 -8.87 12.22 -1.13
CA ASN A 42 -10.19 12.87 -1.08
C ASN A 42 -10.80 13.02 -2.48
N PHE A 43 -9.95 13.09 -3.51
CA PHE A 43 -10.36 13.25 -4.90
C PHE A 43 -9.86 12.11 -5.78
N GLU A 44 -10.67 11.77 -6.79
CA GLU A 44 -10.36 10.65 -7.70
C GLU A 44 -9.07 10.92 -8.50
N GLU A 45 -8.80 12.19 -8.81
CA GLU A 45 -7.58 12.61 -9.48
C GLU A 45 -6.32 12.30 -8.64
N GLU A 46 -6.41 12.38 -7.31
CA GLU A 46 -5.30 12.06 -6.41
C GLU A 46 -5.01 10.55 -6.43
N LYS A 47 -6.07 9.75 -6.36
CA LYS A 47 -5.99 8.28 -6.47
C LYS A 47 -5.35 7.87 -7.79
N ASP A 48 -5.86 8.40 -8.91
CA ASP A 48 -5.37 8.05 -10.25
C ASP A 48 -3.93 8.50 -10.46
N LYS A 49 -3.56 9.68 -9.92
CA LYS A 49 -2.19 10.19 -9.96
C LYS A 49 -1.26 9.29 -9.14
N PHE A 50 -1.63 8.95 -7.90
CA PHE A 50 -0.87 8.04 -7.05
C PHE A 50 -0.67 6.68 -7.73
N TYR A 51 -1.76 6.05 -8.20
CA TYR A 51 -1.71 4.74 -8.83
C TYR A 51 -0.78 4.71 -10.05
N ARG A 52 -0.88 5.73 -10.91
CA ARG A 52 -0.03 5.86 -12.10
C ARG A 52 1.44 6.03 -11.73
N ASP A 53 1.75 6.90 -10.78
CA ASP A 53 3.13 7.19 -10.40
C ASP A 53 3.77 6.03 -9.64
N PHE A 54 3.00 5.33 -8.81
CA PHE A 54 3.41 4.12 -8.12
C PHE A 54 3.63 2.97 -9.11
N ASN A 55 2.71 2.73 -10.06
CA ASN A 55 2.84 1.69 -11.06
C ASN A 55 4.08 1.88 -11.95
N LYS A 56 4.37 3.12 -12.37
CA LYS A 56 5.61 3.45 -13.11
C LYS A 56 6.86 3.08 -12.31
N LEU A 57 6.82 3.31 -11.00
CA LEU A 57 7.94 3.01 -10.10
C LEU A 57 8.10 1.50 -9.90
N CYS A 58 7.01 0.76 -9.72
CA CYS A 58 7.04 -0.70 -9.71
C CYS A 58 7.65 -1.26 -11.00
N MET A 59 7.21 -0.79 -12.17
CA MET A 59 7.75 -1.22 -13.45
C MET A 59 9.24 -0.94 -13.60
N LYS A 60 9.73 0.21 -13.11
CA LYS A 60 11.17 0.57 -13.10
C LYS A 60 12.01 -0.44 -12.32
N TYR A 61 11.47 -1.02 -11.25
CA TYR A 61 12.12 -2.04 -10.43
C TYR A 61 11.71 -3.47 -10.81
N GLU A 62 11.07 -3.66 -11.97
CA GLU A 62 10.56 -4.95 -12.44
C GLU A 62 9.55 -5.62 -11.49
N LEU A 63 8.90 -4.82 -10.64
CA LEU A 63 7.80 -5.23 -9.78
C LEU A 63 6.46 -5.05 -10.50
N LYS A 64 5.45 -5.82 -10.08
CA LYS A 64 4.09 -5.74 -10.60
C LYS A 64 3.11 -5.55 -9.46
N ILE A 65 2.18 -4.61 -9.65
CA ILE A 65 1.03 -4.46 -8.76
C ILE A 65 0.10 -5.64 -8.98
N ASN A 66 -0.48 -6.15 -7.89
CA ASN A 66 -1.48 -7.20 -7.97
C ASN A 66 -2.87 -6.59 -8.09
N ASP A 67 -3.32 -6.34 -9.33
CA ASP A 67 -4.63 -5.73 -9.61
C ASP A 67 -5.81 -6.48 -8.97
N LYS A 68 -5.68 -7.78 -8.70
CA LYS A 68 -6.75 -8.57 -8.05
C LYS A 68 -6.91 -8.27 -6.57
N LYS A 69 -5.86 -7.77 -5.91
CA LYS A 69 -5.85 -7.38 -4.51
C LYS A 69 -5.99 -5.87 -4.31
N THR A 70 -5.79 -5.07 -5.37
CA THR A 70 -5.98 -3.64 -5.32
C THR A 70 -7.47 -3.32 -5.19
N GLU A 71 -7.86 -2.75 -4.08
CA GLU A 71 -9.23 -2.34 -3.80
C GLU A 71 -9.30 -0.86 -3.40
N VAL A 72 -10.45 -0.26 -3.65
CA VAL A 72 -10.79 1.10 -3.21
C VAL A 72 -11.92 0.95 -2.21
N ASN A 73 -11.70 1.43 -0.99
CA ASN A 73 -12.66 1.35 0.10
C ASN A 73 -13.07 2.76 0.54
N ASP A 74 -14.37 3.00 0.62
CA ASP A 74 -14.90 4.27 1.14
C ASP A 74 -14.83 4.29 2.67
N PHE A 75 -14.46 5.44 3.23
CA PHE A 75 -14.53 5.66 4.68
C PHE A 75 -15.95 6.12 5.08
N PRO A 76 -16.52 5.64 6.20
CA PRO A 76 -15.94 4.70 7.17
C PRO A 76 -16.04 3.24 6.73
N TYR A 77 -14.94 2.50 6.82
CA TYR A 77 -14.93 1.06 6.54
C TYR A 77 -15.32 0.27 7.80
N ILE A 78 -16.33 -0.60 7.67
CA ILE A 78 -16.68 -1.57 8.69
C ILE A 78 -15.64 -2.68 8.66
N HIS A 79 -14.65 -2.61 9.55
CA HIS A 79 -13.76 -3.73 9.74
C HIS A 79 -14.52 -4.84 10.50
N PRO A 80 -14.45 -6.13 10.14
CA PRO A 80 -15.13 -7.19 10.88
C PRO A 80 -14.66 -7.33 12.35
N GLN A 81 -13.59 -6.64 12.73
CA GLN A 81 -13.11 -6.52 14.11
C GLN A 81 -13.52 -5.20 14.80
N ASN A 82 -14.33 -4.36 14.16
CA ASN A 82 -14.90 -3.18 14.82
C ASN A 82 -15.80 -3.65 15.96
N LYS A 83 -15.38 -3.31 17.18
CA LYS A 83 -16.08 -3.65 18.42
C LYS A 83 -17.43 -2.94 18.55
N ASP A 84 -17.76 -2.03 17.64
CA ASP A 84 -19.06 -1.36 17.58
C ASP A 84 -20.23 -2.35 17.43
N PHE A 85 -19.99 -3.51 16.79
CA PHE A 85 -20.98 -4.59 16.69
C PHE A 85 -21.14 -5.42 17.97
N ILE A 86 -20.20 -5.31 18.92
CA ILE A 86 -20.22 -6.10 20.16
C ILE A 86 -21.13 -5.47 21.21
N PHE A 87 -21.39 -4.15 21.13
CA PHE A 87 -22.13 -3.41 22.15
C PHE A 87 -23.59 -3.08 21.79
N ASN A 88 -24.07 -3.49 20.61
CA ASN A 88 -25.50 -3.41 20.28
C ASN A 88 -26.22 -4.70 20.72
N TYR A 89 -26.55 -4.79 22.01
CA TYR A 89 -27.54 -5.74 22.56
C TYR A 89 -28.62 -4.98 23.31
#